data_AF-A0A2H3B5U7-F1
#
_entry.id   AF-A0A2H3B5U7-F1
#
_cell.length_a   1.000
_cell.length_b   1.000
_cell.length_c   1.000
_cell.angle_alpha   90.00
_cell.angle_beta   90.00
_cell.angle_gamma   90.00
#
_symmetry.space_group_name_H-M   'P 1'
#
loop_
_entity.id
_entity.type
_entity.pdbx_description
1 polymer ?
#
loop_
_entity_poly.entity_id
_entity_poly.type
_entity_poly.pdbx_seq_one_letter_code
_entity_poly.pdbx_strand_id
1 'polypeptide(L)'
;MSTPQHVRYAAKMPLMSSCELEMMEFSASKIETLRDDVLFEKERLTIEQHGFSPFERWYRAIASVKNRQRTIAWNTGKPFASENLFFRTIDTGRLLPISLADFRVQIYAAKGLWAYMEYYGNTESWTNITILGLMHHMLVFRNMHDFDGGDIPIICIDWDKELVDDAMDYWVDLSANKWTKDERETKFCQVAAKAHGRNPCFYQVDLCVRALLLDEKVGYVPPFIIIQEARKGGKARALFTHPSHCPPPTVLDTLPKTCGSATCTDSKCVGLWRMEAFRTLHYPSPMVRDLERYNDGVVCNFWGCEVEMELGPDGKGIGLQRCQKCKEVSYCSRDHQHWIGVFTNAFAKLLPSFLRNVYRH
;
A
#
# COMPACT_ATOMS: atom_id res chain seq x y z
N MET A 1 -16.08 -6.20 -33.68
CA MET A 1 -14.86 -5.75 -32.97
C MET A 1 -14.36 -6.94 -32.19
N SER A 2 -13.23 -7.50 -32.60
CA SER A 2 -12.64 -8.70 -32.02
C SER A 2 -12.14 -8.41 -30.60
N THR A 3 -12.65 -9.15 -29.62
CA THR A 3 -12.12 -9.21 -28.26
C THR A 3 -10.61 -9.47 -28.34
N PRO A 4 -9.74 -8.66 -27.71
CA PRO A 4 -8.33 -8.97 -27.65
C PRO A 4 -8.17 -10.30 -26.92
N GLN A 5 -7.78 -11.36 -27.64
CA GLN A 5 -7.34 -12.59 -27.02
C GLN A 5 -6.12 -12.24 -26.17
N HIS A 6 -6.30 -12.17 -24.85
CA HIS A 6 -5.19 -12.10 -23.89
C HIS A 6 -4.24 -13.24 -24.22
N VAL A 7 -3.08 -12.88 -24.77
CA VAL A 7 -2.00 -13.82 -25.08
C VAL A 7 -1.49 -14.33 -23.72
N ARG A 8 -2.11 -15.42 -23.25
CA ARG A 8 -1.73 -16.15 -22.02
C ARG A 8 -0.26 -16.54 -22.14
N TYR A 9 0.59 -15.84 -21.39
CA TYR A 9 2.03 -15.97 -21.59
C TYR A 9 2.64 -17.20 -20.90
N ALA A 10 3.55 -17.84 -21.66
CA ALA A 10 4.37 -19.05 -21.49
C ALA A 10 4.56 -19.68 -20.09
N ALA A 11 3.99 -20.89 -19.96
CA ALA A 11 4.59 -22.18 -19.54
C ALA A 11 3.72 -22.94 -18.52
N LYS A 12 3.08 -22.22 -17.59
CA LYS A 12 1.97 -22.64 -16.71
C LYS A 12 1.50 -21.36 -16.01
N MET A 13 0.20 -21.24 -15.79
CA MET A 13 -0.34 -20.13 -14.98
C MET A 13 0.38 -20.14 -13.62
N PRO A 14 0.98 -19.01 -13.18
CA PRO A 14 1.63 -18.97 -11.87
C PRO A 14 0.54 -19.15 -10.82
N LEU A 15 0.69 -20.17 -9.98
CA LEU A 15 -0.26 -20.46 -8.92
C LEU A 15 0.38 -20.15 -7.58
N MET A 16 -0.33 -19.44 -6.71
CA MET A 16 0.10 -19.19 -5.34
C MET A 16 0.31 -20.51 -4.60
N SER A 17 -0.47 -21.54 -4.92
CA SER A 17 -0.31 -22.89 -4.36
C SER A 17 1.00 -23.59 -4.76
N SER A 18 1.73 -23.07 -5.75
CA SER A 18 3.05 -23.55 -6.15
C SER A 18 4.19 -22.70 -5.58
N CYS A 19 3.85 -21.63 -4.84
CA CYS A 19 4.83 -20.78 -4.19
C CYS A 19 5.40 -21.48 -2.95
N GLU A 20 6.72 -21.52 -2.84
CA GLU A 20 7.42 -22.10 -1.69
C GLU A 20 7.69 -21.07 -0.57
N LEU A 21 7.31 -19.80 -0.78
CA LEU A 21 7.40 -18.78 0.25
C LEU A 21 6.26 -18.98 1.26
N GLU A 22 6.61 -19.02 2.54
CA GLU A 22 5.67 -19.10 3.64
C GLU A 22 5.13 -17.71 3.94
N MET A 23 3.80 -17.60 4.01
CA MET A 23 3.10 -16.35 4.26
C MET A 23 2.69 -16.22 5.74
N MET A 24 3.02 -15.08 6.34
CA MET A 24 2.52 -14.64 7.64
C MET A 24 1.59 -13.45 7.45
N GLU A 25 0.34 -13.57 7.89
CA GLU A 25 -0.66 -12.52 7.78
C GLU A 25 -0.81 -11.73 9.09
N PHE A 26 -0.82 -10.41 8.97
CA PHE A 26 -1.24 -9.48 10.00
C PHE A 26 -2.65 -9.00 9.68
N SER A 27 -3.58 -9.30 10.59
CA SER A 27 -4.96 -8.87 10.44
C SER A 27 -5.09 -7.35 10.48
N ALA A 28 -6.11 -6.85 9.79
CA ALA A 28 -6.78 -5.58 10.00
C ALA A 28 -6.62 -4.98 11.42
N SER A 29 -7.12 -5.71 12.42
CA SER A 29 -7.11 -5.29 13.83
C SER A 29 -5.71 -5.18 14.42
N LYS A 30 -4.79 -6.07 14.03
CA LYS A 30 -3.39 -6.00 14.49
C LYS A 30 -2.69 -4.78 13.89
N ILE A 31 -2.94 -4.50 12.60
CA ILE A 31 -2.42 -3.31 11.91
C ILE A 31 -3.00 -2.02 12.52
N GLU A 32 -4.30 -1.99 12.84
CA GLU A 32 -4.97 -0.90 13.56
C GLU A 32 -4.25 -0.60 14.89
N THR A 33 -3.99 -1.62 15.72
CA THR A 33 -3.22 -1.47 16.97
C THR A 33 -1.80 -0.96 16.72
N LEU A 34 -1.08 -1.50 15.73
CA LEU A 34 0.28 -1.02 15.43
C LEU A 34 0.29 0.43 14.93
N ARG A 35 -0.72 0.82 14.16
CA ARG A 35 -0.88 2.19 13.65
C ARG A 35 -1.23 3.16 14.77
N ASP A 36 -2.30 2.91 15.51
CA ASP A 36 -2.86 3.90 16.42
C ASP A 36 -2.20 3.85 17.80
N ASP A 37 -2.15 2.67 18.40
CA ASP A 37 -1.68 2.49 19.78
C ASP A 37 -0.15 2.47 19.89
N VAL A 38 0.57 2.23 18.79
CA VAL A 38 2.03 2.17 18.79
C VAL A 38 2.66 3.32 18.00
N LEU A 39 2.35 3.45 16.70
CA LEU A 39 2.97 4.47 15.87
C LEU A 39 2.52 5.88 16.27
N PHE A 40 1.22 6.18 16.19
CA PHE A 40 0.72 7.54 16.50
C PHE A 40 0.91 7.93 17.96
N GLU A 41 0.84 6.97 18.89
CA GLU A 41 1.17 7.24 20.30
C GLU A 41 2.65 7.61 20.48
N LYS A 42 3.58 6.92 19.82
CA LYS A 42 5.01 7.29 19.84
C LYS A 42 5.26 8.65 19.19
N GLU A 43 4.56 8.95 18.10
CA GLU A 43 4.60 10.27 17.46
C GLU A 43 4.14 11.36 18.43
N ARG A 44 2.99 11.17 19.11
CA ARG A 44 2.46 12.09 20.12
C ARG A 44 3.47 12.36 21.24
N LEU A 45 4.00 11.30 21.84
CA LEU A 45 5.01 11.41 22.91
C LEU A 45 6.27 12.14 22.43
N THR A 46 6.73 11.85 21.21
CA THR A 46 7.89 12.52 20.60
C THR A 46 7.63 14.02 20.42
N ILE A 47 6.45 14.40 19.94
CA ILE A 47 6.06 15.80 19.76
C ILE A 47 5.98 16.51 21.10
N GLU A 48 5.45 15.87 22.15
CA GLU A 48 5.40 16.44 23.50
C GLU A 48 6.79 16.66 24.10
N GLN A 49 7.74 15.75 23.84
CA GLN A 49 9.09 15.81 24.38
C GLN A 49 10.03 16.71 23.57
N HIS A 50 9.92 16.70 22.25
CA HIS A 50 10.88 17.33 21.32
C HIS A 50 10.27 18.44 20.47
N GLY A 51 8.96 18.68 20.57
CA GLY A 51 8.22 19.72 19.86
C GLY A 51 7.76 19.32 18.45
N PHE A 52 8.35 18.29 17.83
CA PHE A 52 7.98 17.80 16.51
C PHE A 52 8.50 16.38 16.26
N SER A 53 7.99 15.75 15.20
CA SER A 53 8.62 14.60 14.56
C SER A 53 8.82 14.86 13.06
N PRO A 54 9.70 14.12 12.35
CA PRO A 54 9.87 14.27 10.91
C PRO A 54 8.58 14.06 10.11
N PHE A 55 7.77 13.06 10.50
CA PHE A 55 6.52 12.76 9.81
C PHE A 55 5.43 13.77 10.13
N GLU A 56 5.28 14.19 11.39
CA GLU A 56 4.33 15.26 11.74
C GLU A 56 4.62 16.54 10.95
N ARG A 57 5.89 16.94 10.87
CA ARG A 57 6.31 18.13 10.13
C ARG A 57 5.99 18.00 8.64
N TRP A 58 6.21 16.81 8.07
CA TRP A 58 5.88 16.52 6.69
C TRP A 58 4.37 16.57 6.43
N TYR A 59 3.57 15.87 7.25
CA TYR A 59 2.10 15.87 7.16
C TYR A 59 1.54 17.28 7.28
N ARG A 60 2.09 18.11 8.18
CA ARG A 60 1.72 19.52 8.32
C ARG A 60 1.99 20.30 7.05
N ALA A 61 3.20 20.15 6.49
CA ALA A 61 3.61 20.86 5.29
C ALA A 61 2.74 20.50 4.08
N ILE A 62 2.52 19.20 3.85
CA ILE A 62 1.75 18.73 2.69
C ILE A 62 0.27 19.07 2.80
N ALA A 63 -0.32 19.00 4.01
CA ALA A 63 -1.72 19.38 4.24
C ALA A 63 -1.99 20.89 4.15
N SER A 64 -0.94 21.71 4.29
CA SER A 64 -1.01 23.17 4.22
C SER A 64 -0.99 23.73 2.80
N VAL A 65 -0.73 22.89 1.79
CA VAL A 65 -0.72 23.32 0.38
C VAL A 65 -2.12 23.79 -0.02
N LYS A 66 -2.27 25.10 -0.27
CA LYS A 66 -3.55 25.72 -0.67
C LYS A 66 -3.85 25.47 -2.14
N ASN A 67 -4.19 24.24 -2.50
CA ASN A 67 -4.70 23.88 -3.82
C ASN A 67 -6.17 23.45 -3.74
N ARG A 68 -6.92 23.61 -4.84
CA ARG A 68 -8.34 23.20 -4.93
C ARG A 68 -8.55 21.69 -4.73
N GLN A 69 -7.50 20.89 -4.82
CA GLN A 69 -7.51 19.45 -4.58
C GLN A 69 -6.26 19.05 -3.78
N ARG A 70 -6.37 19.10 -2.46
CA ARG A 70 -5.31 18.61 -1.57
C ARG A 70 -5.23 17.09 -1.65
N THR A 71 -4.02 16.55 -1.81
CA THR A 71 -3.78 15.09 -1.81
C THR A 71 -3.86 14.51 -0.40
N ILE A 72 -3.42 15.30 0.59
CA ILE A 72 -3.54 14.95 2.00
C ILE A 72 -4.15 16.15 2.70
N ALA A 73 -5.14 15.90 3.56
CA ALA A 73 -5.74 16.92 4.40
C ALA A 73 -5.57 16.55 5.87
N TRP A 74 -5.39 17.56 6.70
CA TRP A 74 -5.35 17.43 8.14
C TRP A 74 -6.37 18.40 8.74
N ASN A 75 -7.23 17.90 9.62
CA ASN A 75 -8.17 18.72 10.37
C ASN A 75 -7.46 19.89 11.08
N THR A 76 -7.86 21.10 10.75
CA THR A 76 -7.25 22.32 11.28
C THR A 76 -7.37 22.39 12.81
N GLY A 77 -6.25 22.65 13.48
CA GLY A 77 -6.19 22.79 14.94
C GLY A 77 -6.31 21.48 15.72
N LYS A 78 -6.33 20.32 15.05
CA LYS A 78 -6.38 19.01 15.68
C LYS A 78 -4.97 18.40 15.85
N PRO A 79 -4.77 17.51 16.84
CA PRO A 79 -3.49 16.85 17.05
C PRO A 79 -3.12 15.92 15.88
N PHE A 80 -1.84 15.54 15.82
CA PHE A 80 -1.33 14.58 14.85
C PHE A 80 -1.74 13.17 15.25
N ALA A 81 -2.85 12.70 14.69
CA ALA A 81 -3.45 11.41 14.99
C ALA A 81 -4.19 10.89 13.74
N SER A 82 -4.40 9.58 13.67
CA SER A 82 -4.95 8.93 12.47
C SER A 82 -6.36 9.43 12.11
N GLU A 83 -7.20 9.70 13.10
CA GLU A 83 -8.56 10.22 12.90
C GLU A 83 -8.62 11.64 12.34
N ASN A 84 -7.49 12.36 12.35
CA ASN A 84 -7.40 13.73 11.88
C ASN A 84 -6.75 13.87 10.50
N LEU A 85 -6.29 12.77 9.91
CA LEU A 85 -5.60 12.73 8.62
C LEU A 85 -6.48 12.07 7.56
N PHE A 86 -6.50 12.68 6.38
CA PHE A 86 -7.32 12.25 5.25
C PHE A 86 -6.47 12.24 3.99
N PHE A 87 -6.69 11.24 3.15
CA PHE A 87 -5.99 11.08 1.89
C PHE A 87 -6.98 11.12 0.74
N ARG A 88 -6.59 11.83 -0.31
CA ARG A 88 -7.30 11.78 -1.57
C ARG A 88 -6.82 10.55 -2.32
N THR A 89 -7.75 9.66 -2.60
CA THR A 89 -7.50 8.47 -3.40
C THR A 89 -7.24 8.87 -4.85
N ILE A 90 -6.33 8.16 -5.52
CA ILE A 90 -5.92 8.46 -6.90
C ILE A 90 -6.80 7.75 -7.94
N ASP A 91 -7.48 6.69 -7.53
CA ASP A 91 -8.44 5.93 -8.32
C ASP A 91 -9.84 6.57 -8.33
N THR A 92 -10.33 7.04 -7.18
CA THR A 92 -11.71 7.61 -7.06
C THR A 92 -11.75 9.10 -6.76
N GLY A 93 -10.62 9.72 -6.43
CA GLY A 93 -10.56 11.14 -6.05
C GLY A 93 -11.23 11.47 -4.71
N ARG A 94 -11.71 10.46 -3.97
CA ARG A 94 -12.37 10.61 -2.67
C ARG A 94 -11.34 11.01 -1.63
N LEU A 95 -11.68 11.98 -0.78
CA LEU A 95 -10.91 12.27 0.41
C LEU A 95 -11.44 11.40 1.56
N LEU A 96 -10.63 10.46 2.04
CA LEU A 96 -11.02 9.43 3.00
C LEU A 96 -10.11 9.46 4.26
N PRO A 97 -10.67 9.23 5.47
CA PRO A 97 -9.88 9.25 6.71
C PRO A 97 -9.00 8.01 6.84
N ILE A 98 -7.77 8.17 7.33
CA ILE A 98 -6.86 7.03 7.47
C ILE A 98 -7.21 6.10 8.62
N SER A 99 -7.88 6.61 9.67
CA SER A 99 -8.31 5.79 10.81
C SER A 99 -9.29 4.68 10.40
N LEU A 100 -10.02 4.88 9.30
CA LEU A 100 -11.01 3.93 8.79
C LEU A 100 -10.50 3.10 7.61
N ALA A 101 -9.26 3.32 7.16
CA ALA A 101 -8.65 2.48 6.13
C ALA A 101 -8.25 1.15 6.75
N ASP A 102 -9.07 0.13 6.54
CA ASP A 102 -8.80 -1.22 7.01
C ASP A 102 -7.92 -1.99 6.02
N PHE A 103 -6.79 -2.52 6.49
CA PHE A 103 -5.85 -3.24 5.64
C PHE A 103 -5.12 -4.37 6.36
N ARG A 104 -4.83 -5.43 5.59
CA ARG A 104 -3.99 -6.54 6.03
C ARG A 104 -2.59 -6.39 5.45
N VAL A 105 -1.62 -6.94 6.16
CA VAL A 105 -0.24 -7.07 5.65
C VAL A 105 0.10 -8.55 5.54
N GLN A 106 0.55 -8.99 4.38
CA GLN A 106 0.92 -10.38 4.10
C GLN A 106 2.42 -10.44 3.82
N ILE A 107 3.19 -10.98 4.76
CA ILE A 107 4.65 -11.10 4.64
C ILE A 107 5.01 -12.47 4.11
N TYR A 108 5.63 -12.53 2.93
CA TYR A 108 6.11 -13.74 2.29
C TYR A 108 7.62 -13.86 2.45
N ALA A 109 8.11 -14.98 2.98
CA ALA A 109 9.55 -15.25 3.06
C ALA A 109 9.83 -16.74 2.88
N ALA A 110 11.06 -17.09 2.48
CA ALA A 110 11.48 -18.48 2.46
C ALA A 110 11.65 -19.00 3.89
N LYS A 111 11.37 -20.30 4.11
CA LYS A 111 11.50 -20.97 5.41
C LYS A 111 12.84 -20.72 6.11
N GLY A 112 13.95 -20.77 5.36
CA GLY A 112 15.29 -20.50 5.91
C GLY A 112 15.47 -19.06 6.37
N LEU A 113 14.80 -18.11 5.72
CA LEU A 113 14.83 -16.71 6.11
C LEU A 113 13.96 -16.45 7.35
N TRP A 114 12.80 -17.12 7.47
CA TRP A 114 12.02 -17.13 8.71
C TRP A 114 12.83 -17.68 9.89
N ALA A 115 13.50 -18.83 9.70
CA ALA A 115 14.36 -19.42 10.73
C ALA A 115 15.53 -18.49 11.12
N TYR A 116 16.12 -17.78 10.15
CA TYR A 116 17.13 -16.76 10.42
C TYR A 116 16.57 -15.62 11.29
N MET A 117 15.38 -15.09 10.96
CA MET A 117 14.74 -14.04 11.76
C MET A 117 14.46 -14.52 13.18
N GLU A 118 13.97 -15.76 13.34
CA GLU A 118 13.70 -16.40 14.63
C GLU A 118 14.96 -16.58 15.48
N TYR A 119 16.11 -16.86 14.85
CA TYR A 119 17.39 -17.01 15.55
C TYR A 119 17.87 -15.68 16.19
N TYR A 120 17.67 -14.55 15.52
CA TYR A 120 18.09 -13.24 16.03
C TYR A 120 17.06 -12.55 16.94
N GLY A 121 15.87 -13.13 17.09
CA GLY A 121 14.80 -12.63 17.96
C GLY A 121 13.48 -13.32 17.63
N ASN A 122 12.41 -13.04 18.38
CA ASN A 122 11.09 -13.58 18.01
C ASN A 122 10.65 -13.01 16.65
N THR A 123 10.25 -13.88 15.72
CA THR A 123 9.68 -13.54 14.40
C THR A 123 8.60 -12.47 14.48
N GLU A 124 7.70 -12.53 15.49
CA GLU A 124 6.66 -11.51 15.69
C GLU A 124 7.28 -10.13 16.02
N SER A 125 8.35 -10.09 16.80
CA SER A 125 9.04 -8.85 17.13
C SER A 125 9.69 -8.23 15.89
N TRP A 126 10.40 -9.04 15.11
CA TRP A 126 11.05 -8.58 13.87
C TRP A 126 10.02 -8.07 12.85
N THR A 127 8.93 -8.80 12.65
CA THR A 127 7.86 -8.42 11.71
C THR A 127 7.13 -7.17 12.18
N ASN A 128 6.82 -7.04 13.47
CA ASN A 128 6.26 -5.80 14.04
C ASN A 128 7.18 -4.60 13.82
N ILE A 129 8.50 -4.76 14.06
CA ILE A 129 9.48 -3.68 13.83
C ILE A 129 9.54 -3.30 12.35
N THR A 130 9.54 -4.29 11.46
CA THR A 130 9.54 -4.08 10.01
C THR A 130 8.28 -3.33 9.58
N ILE A 131 7.09 -3.80 9.99
CA ILE A 131 5.81 -3.14 9.73
C ILE A 131 5.81 -1.70 10.25
N LEU A 132 6.23 -1.46 11.49
CA LEU A 132 6.29 -0.12 12.07
C LEU A 132 7.26 0.79 11.33
N GLY A 133 8.44 0.28 10.95
CA GLY A 133 9.43 1.04 10.19
C GLY A 133 8.96 1.41 8.78
N LEU A 134 8.11 0.57 8.17
CA LEU A 134 7.51 0.81 6.86
C LEU A 134 6.17 1.56 6.94
N MET A 135 5.57 1.68 8.14
CA MET A 135 4.16 2.04 8.31
C MET A 135 3.78 3.37 7.68
N HIS A 136 4.55 4.44 7.88
CA HIS A 136 4.21 5.74 7.27
C HIS A 136 4.11 5.68 5.74
N HIS A 137 5.00 4.92 5.09
CA HIS A 137 4.97 4.75 3.64
C HIS A 137 3.81 3.85 3.22
N MET A 138 3.55 2.76 3.96
CA MET A 138 2.38 1.91 3.73
C MET A 138 1.07 2.67 3.89
N LEU A 139 0.96 3.56 4.89
CA LEU A 139 -0.20 4.42 5.06
C LEU A 139 -0.38 5.34 3.84
N VAL A 140 0.70 5.94 3.33
CA VAL A 140 0.62 6.75 2.10
C VAL A 140 0.15 5.92 0.91
N PHE A 141 0.76 4.76 0.68
CA PHE A 141 0.42 3.94 -0.48
C PHE A 141 -1.00 3.38 -0.37
N ARG A 142 -1.37 2.84 0.80
CA ARG A 142 -2.71 2.30 1.02
C ARG A 142 -3.79 3.36 0.89
N ASN A 143 -3.64 4.49 1.58
CA ASN A 143 -4.72 5.47 1.69
C ASN A 143 -4.92 6.28 0.41
N MET A 144 -4.02 6.14 -0.57
CA MET A 144 -4.22 6.65 -1.91
C MET A 144 -4.98 5.68 -2.83
N HIS A 145 -5.28 4.47 -2.38
CA HIS A 145 -6.07 3.50 -3.13
C HIS A 145 -7.35 3.17 -2.37
N ASP A 146 -8.47 3.46 -2.99
CA ASP A 146 -9.79 3.09 -2.50
C ASP A 146 -10.06 1.61 -2.78
N PHE A 147 -9.77 1.20 -4.01
CA PHE A 147 -9.95 -0.16 -4.51
C PHE A 147 -8.64 -0.96 -4.42
N ASP A 148 -8.78 -2.25 -4.15
CA ASP A 148 -7.72 -3.27 -4.13
C ASP A 148 -6.51 -2.98 -3.20
N GLY A 149 -6.47 -1.84 -2.51
CA GLY A 149 -5.49 -1.53 -1.48
C GLY A 149 -5.64 -2.42 -0.24
N GLY A 150 -6.74 -3.18 -0.14
CA GLY A 150 -7.15 -4.12 0.93
C GLY A 150 -6.00 -4.85 1.61
N ASP A 151 -5.11 -5.34 0.77
CA ASP A 151 -4.10 -6.33 1.09
C ASP A 151 -2.74 -5.85 0.60
N ILE A 152 -1.78 -5.76 1.53
CA ILE A 152 -0.43 -5.28 1.24
C ILE A 152 0.55 -6.45 1.31
N PRO A 153 0.98 -7.01 0.17
CA PRO A 153 2.01 -8.03 0.15
C PRO A 153 3.41 -7.43 0.34
N ILE A 154 4.18 -8.01 1.25
CA ILE A 154 5.60 -7.74 1.47
C ILE A 154 6.37 -9.02 1.18
N ILE A 155 7.25 -9.02 0.18
CA ILE A 155 8.13 -10.15 -0.13
C ILE A 155 9.50 -9.87 0.46
N CYS A 156 9.87 -10.64 1.48
CA CYS A 156 11.16 -10.58 2.15
C CYS A 156 12.21 -11.40 1.40
N ILE A 157 13.34 -10.78 1.10
CA ILE A 157 14.42 -11.36 0.29
C ILE A 157 15.79 -11.13 0.90
N ASP A 158 16.73 -12.05 0.68
CA ASP A 158 18.14 -11.90 1.04
C ASP A 158 18.99 -11.57 -0.20
N TRP A 159 18.60 -10.53 -0.93
CA TRP A 159 19.32 -10.08 -2.13
C TRP A 159 20.11 -8.80 -1.85
N ASP A 160 21.16 -8.56 -2.61
CA ASP A 160 21.84 -7.26 -2.63
C ASP A 160 21.10 -6.28 -3.54
N LYS A 161 21.50 -5.00 -3.47
CA LYS A 161 20.86 -3.92 -4.21
C LYS A 161 20.75 -4.23 -5.71
N GLU A 162 21.86 -4.67 -6.32
CA GLU A 162 21.96 -4.87 -7.76
C GLU A 162 21.00 -5.96 -8.22
N LEU A 163 20.93 -7.08 -7.49
CA LEU A 163 20.00 -8.15 -7.80
C LEU A 163 18.53 -7.73 -7.63
N VAL A 164 18.20 -6.90 -6.62
CA VAL A 164 16.83 -6.36 -6.50
C VAL A 164 16.48 -5.46 -7.68
N ASP A 165 17.40 -4.57 -8.07
CA ASP A 165 17.18 -3.64 -9.17
C ASP A 165 17.02 -4.42 -10.50
N ASP A 166 17.86 -5.43 -10.76
CA ASP A 166 17.75 -6.33 -11.93
C ASP A 166 16.41 -7.09 -11.97
N ALA A 167 15.96 -7.62 -10.83
CA ALA A 167 14.70 -8.34 -10.73
C ALA A 167 13.49 -7.43 -11.00
N MET A 168 13.52 -6.22 -10.43
CA MET A 168 12.49 -5.21 -10.63
C MET A 168 12.42 -4.75 -12.09
N ASP A 169 13.58 -4.51 -12.72
CA ASP A 169 13.67 -4.17 -14.15
C ASP A 169 13.17 -5.31 -15.03
N TYR A 170 13.49 -6.56 -14.69
CA TYR A 170 12.96 -7.74 -15.37
C TYR A 170 11.43 -7.79 -15.33
N TRP A 171 10.78 -7.53 -14.19
CA TRP A 171 9.31 -7.54 -14.12
C TRP A 171 8.69 -6.39 -14.90
N VAL A 172 9.31 -5.21 -14.91
CA VAL A 172 8.87 -4.09 -15.75
C VAL A 172 8.92 -4.49 -17.23
N ASP A 173 10.07 -4.98 -17.71
CA ASP A 173 10.20 -5.37 -19.12
C ASP A 173 9.29 -6.56 -19.49
N LEU A 174 9.13 -7.52 -18.57
CA LEU A 174 8.20 -8.64 -18.73
C LEU A 174 6.75 -8.14 -18.89
N SER A 175 6.36 -7.12 -18.13
CA SER A 175 5.03 -6.50 -18.20
C SER A 175 4.80 -5.72 -19.50
N ALA A 176 5.86 -5.23 -20.14
CA ALA A 176 5.77 -4.60 -21.46
C ALA A 176 5.45 -5.62 -22.57
N ASN A 177 5.72 -6.89 -22.32
CA ASN A 177 5.48 -8.01 -23.23
C ASN A 177 6.12 -7.86 -24.62
N LYS A 178 7.32 -7.25 -24.66
CA LYS A 178 8.04 -7.00 -25.92
C LYS A 178 8.98 -8.15 -26.33
N TRP A 179 9.30 -9.02 -25.39
CA TRP A 179 10.24 -10.12 -25.60
C TRP A 179 9.57 -11.33 -26.25
N THR A 180 10.29 -11.97 -27.17
CA THR A 180 10.01 -13.32 -27.66
C THR A 180 10.13 -14.35 -26.53
N LYS A 181 9.70 -15.59 -26.77
CA LYS A 181 9.80 -16.66 -25.76
C LYS A 181 11.26 -16.91 -25.35
N ASP A 182 12.16 -17.03 -26.32
CA ASP A 182 13.57 -17.35 -26.10
C ASP A 182 14.31 -16.18 -25.41
N GLU A 183 13.98 -14.93 -25.78
CA GLU A 183 14.52 -13.75 -25.10
C GLU A 183 14.10 -13.72 -23.63
N ARG A 184 12.84 -14.06 -23.32
CA ARG A 184 12.39 -14.16 -21.93
C ARG A 184 13.13 -15.22 -21.15
N GLU A 185 13.27 -16.43 -21.68
CA GLU A 185 13.98 -17.51 -21.01
C GLU A 185 15.44 -17.10 -20.76
N THR A 186 16.07 -16.43 -21.73
CA THR A 186 17.41 -15.88 -21.59
C THR A 186 17.49 -14.82 -20.49
N LYS A 187 16.57 -13.85 -20.47
CA LYS A 187 16.50 -12.78 -19.46
C LYS A 187 16.23 -13.33 -18.07
N PHE A 188 15.31 -14.28 -17.95
CA PHE A 188 15.04 -15.00 -16.71
C PHE A 188 16.30 -15.70 -16.20
N CYS A 189 16.98 -16.47 -17.05
CA CYS A 189 18.22 -17.17 -16.70
C CYS A 189 19.33 -16.22 -16.27
N GLN A 190 19.43 -15.02 -16.87
CA GLN A 190 20.41 -14.01 -16.46
C GLN A 190 20.19 -13.55 -15.01
N VAL A 191 18.95 -13.23 -14.63
CA VAL A 191 18.63 -12.82 -13.25
C VAL A 191 18.73 -14.02 -12.30
N ALA A 192 18.24 -15.19 -12.70
CA ALA A 192 18.31 -16.41 -11.91
C ALA A 192 19.75 -16.85 -11.62
N ALA A 193 20.67 -16.69 -12.57
CA ALA A 193 22.09 -16.98 -12.38
C ALA A 193 22.73 -16.04 -11.36
N LYS A 194 22.39 -14.74 -11.36
CA LYS A 194 22.83 -13.79 -10.34
C LYS A 194 22.26 -14.11 -8.95
N ALA A 195 21.05 -14.65 -8.90
CA ALA A 195 20.41 -15.12 -7.68
C ALA A 195 20.84 -16.53 -7.24
N HIS A 196 21.79 -17.17 -7.92
CA HIS A 196 22.22 -18.51 -7.57
C HIS A 196 22.78 -18.56 -6.15
N GLY A 197 22.34 -19.54 -5.36
CA GLY A 197 22.70 -19.67 -3.94
C GLY A 197 22.05 -18.65 -3.00
N ARG A 198 21.16 -17.77 -3.50
CA ARG A 198 20.34 -16.89 -2.65
C ARG A 198 19.09 -17.63 -2.15
N ASN A 199 18.58 -17.20 -1.00
CA ASN A 199 17.36 -17.72 -0.40
C ASN A 199 16.42 -16.57 0.03
N PRO A 200 15.23 -16.41 -0.56
CA PRO A 200 14.71 -17.19 -1.70
C PRO A 200 15.54 -16.98 -2.98
N CYS A 201 15.47 -17.95 -3.89
CA CYS A 201 16.03 -17.80 -5.23
C CYS A 201 15.09 -16.95 -6.12
N PHE A 202 15.59 -16.47 -7.26
CA PHE A 202 14.80 -15.62 -8.16
C PHE A 202 13.50 -16.30 -8.63
N TYR A 203 13.54 -17.61 -8.93
CA TYR A 203 12.37 -18.35 -9.36
C TYR A 203 11.22 -18.31 -8.35
N GLN A 204 11.51 -18.50 -7.06
CA GLN A 204 10.49 -18.47 -6.00
C GLN A 204 9.83 -17.10 -5.88
N VAL A 205 10.63 -16.03 -5.94
CA VAL A 205 10.13 -14.66 -5.85
C VAL A 205 9.37 -14.25 -7.11
N ASP A 206 9.89 -14.57 -8.30
CA ASP A 206 9.20 -14.34 -9.57
C ASP A 206 7.85 -15.05 -9.62
N LEU A 207 7.79 -16.31 -9.17
CA LEU A 207 6.54 -17.06 -9.06
C LEU A 207 5.56 -16.39 -8.10
N CYS A 208 6.02 -15.94 -6.93
CA CYS A 208 5.18 -15.23 -5.95
C CYS A 208 4.63 -13.91 -6.53
N VAL A 209 5.48 -13.07 -7.12
CA VAL A 209 5.08 -11.81 -7.76
C VAL A 209 4.05 -12.07 -8.85
N ARG A 210 4.31 -13.00 -9.77
CA ARG A 210 3.38 -13.30 -10.85
C ARG A 210 2.07 -13.94 -10.34
N ALA A 211 2.13 -14.79 -9.31
CA ALA A 211 0.94 -15.38 -8.71
C ALA A 211 0.04 -14.33 -8.05
N LEU A 212 0.62 -13.37 -7.30
CA LEU A 212 -0.13 -12.25 -6.71
C LEU A 212 -0.90 -11.43 -7.76
N LEU A 213 -0.40 -11.37 -8.99
CA LEU A 213 -0.97 -10.54 -10.05
C LEU A 213 -1.86 -11.31 -11.04
N LEU A 214 -1.73 -12.63 -11.13
CA LEU A 214 -2.40 -13.45 -12.16
C LEU A 214 -3.24 -14.61 -11.62
N ASP A 215 -2.97 -15.13 -10.41
CA ASP A 215 -3.75 -16.23 -9.86
C ASP A 215 -5.07 -15.71 -9.29
N GLU A 216 -6.18 -16.06 -9.96
CA GLU A 216 -7.53 -15.68 -9.52
C GLU A 216 -7.84 -16.15 -8.08
N LYS A 217 -7.21 -17.23 -7.62
CA LYS A 217 -7.40 -17.75 -6.25
C LYS A 217 -6.83 -16.85 -5.16
N VAL A 218 -5.96 -15.90 -5.52
CA VAL A 218 -5.50 -14.86 -4.57
C VAL A 218 -6.67 -13.93 -4.20
N GLY A 219 -7.68 -13.80 -5.06
CA GLY A 219 -8.90 -13.05 -4.77
C GLY A 219 -8.80 -11.53 -4.96
N TYR A 220 -7.59 -10.97 -4.99
CA TYR A 220 -7.35 -9.54 -5.21
C TYR A 220 -6.18 -9.31 -6.20
N VAL A 221 -5.95 -8.07 -6.62
CA VAL A 221 -4.74 -7.64 -7.36
C VAL A 221 -4.18 -6.40 -6.67
N PRO A 222 -3.05 -6.50 -5.94
CA PRO A 222 -2.56 -5.38 -5.16
C PRO A 222 -2.18 -4.20 -6.06
N PRO A 223 -2.43 -2.93 -5.67
CA PRO A 223 -1.95 -1.77 -6.41
C PRO A 223 -0.41 -1.66 -6.40
N PHE A 224 0.22 -2.25 -5.39
CA PHE A 224 1.67 -2.32 -5.26
C PHE A 224 2.11 -3.55 -4.44
N ILE A 225 3.31 -4.05 -4.72
CA ILE A 225 4.00 -5.07 -3.93
C ILE A 225 5.23 -4.44 -3.29
N ILE A 226 5.47 -4.71 -2.00
CA ILE A 226 6.69 -4.26 -1.31
C ILE A 226 7.74 -5.37 -1.39
N ILE A 227 8.93 -5.04 -1.90
CA ILE A 227 10.09 -5.92 -1.87
C ILE A 227 11.01 -5.44 -0.75
N GLN A 228 11.18 -6.27 0.29
CA GLN A 228 11.94 -5.93 1.50
C GLN A 228 13.24 -6.74 1.57
N GLU A 229 14.39 -6.07 1.52
CA GLU A 229 15.68 -6.71 1.83
C GLU A 229 15.73 -7.07 3.33
N ALA A 230 15.82 -8.34 3.68
CA ALA A 230 15.82 -8.85 5.06
C ALA A 230 17.20 -8.76 5.75
N ARG A 231 18.18 -8.12 5.11
CA ARG A 231 19.53 -7.91 5.65
C ARG A 231 19.57 -6.76 6.64
N LYS A 232 20.62 -6.71 7.46
CA LYS A 232 20.88 -5.55 8.34
C LYS A 232 21.01 -4.27 7.49
N GLY A 233 20.15 -3.29 7.76
CA GLY A 233 20.09 -2.05 6.99
C GLY A 233 19.47 -2.20 5.60
N GLY A 234 18.83 -3.34 5.31
CA GLY A 234 18.10 -3.60 4.09
C GLY A 234 16.98 -2.59 3.86
N LYS A 235 16.66 -2.36 2.59
CA LYS A 235 15.69 -1.35 2.16
C LYS A 235 14.49 -1.97 1.47
N ALA A 236 13.35 -1.36 1.67
CA ALA A 236 12.14 -1.59 0.90
C ALA A 236 12.16 -0.83 -0.43
N ARG A 237 11.53 -1.42 -1.45
CA ARG A 237 11.11 -0.79 -2.70
C ARG A 237 9.67 -1.19 -3.00
N ALA A 238 8.94 -0.34 -3.70
CA ALA A 238 7.61 -0.65 -4.21
C ALA A 238 7.66 -1.03 -5.69
N LEU A 239 6.94 -2.08 -6.06
CA LEU A 239 6.57 -2.41 -7.44
C LEU A 239 5.09 -2.06 -7.63
N PHE A 240 4.80 -0.93 -8.28
CA PHE A 240 3.44 -0.52 -8.61
C PHE A 240 2.91 -1.32 -9.80
N THR A 241 1.67 -1.79 -9.72
CA THR A 241 1.08 -2.66 -10.73
C THR A 241 0.46 -1.90 -11.91
N HIS A 242 0.39 -0.58 -11.81
CA HIS A 242 -0.07 0.32 -12.85
C HIS A 242 0.57 1.72 -12.69
N PRO A 243 0.86 2.48 -13.77
CA PRO A 243 1.38 3.85 -13.68
C PRO A 243 0.53 4.79 -12.81
N SER A 244 -0.79 4.67 -12.90
CA SER A 244 -1.72 5.46 -12.09
C SER A 244 -1.81 5.04 -10.62
N HIS A 245 -1.19 3.91 -10.22
CA HIS A 245 -1.13 3.50 -8.80
C HIS A 245 0.02 4.22 -8.06
N CYS A 246 0.91 4.90 -8.77
CA CYS A 246 2.00 5.63 -8.16
C CYS A 246 1.46 6.89 -7.47
N PRO A 247 1.74 7.11 -6.17
CA PRO A 247 1.43 8.37 -5.52
C PRO A 247 2.06 9.57 -6.27
N PRO A 248 1.44 10.76 -6.23
CA PRO A 248 1.98 11.93 -6.92
C PRO A 248 3.41 12.27 -6.48
N PRO A 249 4.28 12.74 -7.38
CA PRO A 249 5.66 13.13 -7.03
C PRO A 249 5.72 14.14 -5.88
N THR A 250 4.76 15.07 -5.80
CA THR A 250 4.65 16.03 -4.70
C THR A 250 4.56 15.39 -3.32
N VAL A 251 4.07 14.15 -3.24
CA VAL A 251 4.02 13.33 -2.02
C VAL A 251 5.30 12.53 -1.87
N LEU A 252 5.69 11.76 -2.89
CA LEU A 252 6.82 10.82 -2.81
C LEU A 252 8.17 11.52 -2.62
N ASP A 253 8.41 12.62 -3.34
CA ASP A 253 9.69 13.32 -3.32
C ASP A 253 9.97 14.02 -1.99
N THR A 254 8.90 14.34 -1.25
CA THR A 254 8.96 15.07 0.02
C THR A 254 8.82 14.16 1.24
N LEU A 255 8.42 12.90 1.05
CA LEU A 255 8.20 11.94 2.13
C LEU A 255 9.50 11.73 2.94
N PRO A 256 9.47 11.72 4.28
CA PRO A 256 10.68 11.62 5.09
C PRO A 256 11.46 10.33 4.82
N LYS A 257 12.71 10.49 4.39
CA LYS A 257 13.66 9.40 4.11
C LYS A 257 14.38 8.94 5.39
N THR A 258 13.62 8.66 6.45
CA THR A 258 14.14 8.28 7.76
C THR A 258 13.99 6.79 8.03
N CYS A 259 14.54 6.31 9.15
CA CYS A 259 14.40 4.91 9.57
C CYS A 259 12.98 4.56 10.07
N GLY A 260 11.99 5.44 9.88
CA GLY A 260 10.62 5.26 10.36
C GLY A 260 10.42 5.66 11.84
N SER A 261 11.50 5.91 12.60
CA SER A 261 11.37 6.39 13.98
C SER A 261 10.84 7.81 14.04
N ALA A 262 9.85 8.04 14.91
CA ALA A 262 9.35 9.37 15.25
C ALA A 262 10.48 10.31 15.75
N THR A 263 11.48 9.77 16.44
CA THR A 263 12.61 10.53 17.01
C THR A 263 13.80 10.67 16.05
N CYS A 264 13.69 10.23 14.80
CA CYS A 264 14.82 10.27 13.87
C CYS A 264 15.22 11.70 13.53
N THR A 265 16.36 12.15 14.06
CA THR A 265 16.95 13.47 13.78
C THR A 265 18.26 13.39 13.01
N ASP A 266 18.72 12.18 12.69
CA ASP A 266 19.97 11.97 11.97
C ASP A 266 19.83 12.33 10.50
N SER A 267 20.45 13.44 10.11
CA SER A 267 20.55 13.89 8.70
C SER A 267 21.25 12.89 7.78
N LYS A 268 22.04 11.96 8.33
CA LYS A 268 22.72 10.89 7.59
C LYS A 268 21.93 9.58 7.60
N CYS A 269 20.75 9.55 8.21
CA CYS A 269 19.91 8.37 8.22
C CYS A 269 19.62 7.96 6.77
N VAL A 270 20.02 6.76 6.40
CA VAL A 270 19.81 6.20 5.05
C VAL A 270 18.41 5.61 4.86
N GLY A 271 17.53 5.77 5.84
CA GLY A 271 16.13 5.34 5.81
C GLY A 271 15.86 3.84 5.85
N LEU A 272 14.61 3.42 5.67
CA LEU A 272 14.23 2.02 5.38
C LEU A 272 13.72 1.83 3.95
N TRP A 273 13.60 2.91 3.18
CA TRP A 273 13.09 2.92 1.81
C TRP A 273 14.11 3.44 0.82
N ARG A 274 14.14 2.85 -0.37
CA ARG A 274 14.76 3.43 -1.57
C ARG A 274 13.65 3.96 -2.46
N MET A 275 13.10 5.10 -2.09
CA MET A 275 11.95 5.69 -2.79
C MET A 275 12.27 6.05 -4.23
N GLU A 276 13.49 6.48 -4.51
CA GLU A 276 13.95 6.74 -5.88
C GLU A 276 14.05 5.47 -6.76
N ALA A 277 13.98 4.28 -6.17
CA ALA A 277 14.14 3.01 -6.86
C ALA A 277 12.84 2.19 -6.90
N PHE A 278 11.67 2.80 -6.73
CA PHE A 278 10.42 2.12 -7.07
C PHE A 278 10.40 1.78 -8.57
N ARG A 279 9.56 0.83 -8.95
CA ARG A 279 9.24 0.53 -10.35
C ARG A 279 7.75 0.49 -10.55
N THR A 280 7.36 0.62 -11.80
CA THR A 280 5.96 0.53 -12.20
C THR A 280 5.86 -0.35 -13.43
N LEU A 281 4.95 -1.32 -13.37
CA LEU A 281 4.62 -2.15 -14.52
C LEU A 281 3.99 -1.31 -15.62
N HIS A 282 4.13 -1.77 -16.87
CA HIS A 282 3.50 -1.13 -18.01
C HIS A 282 1.97 -1.27 -17.96
N TYR A 283 1.28 -0.39 -18.69
CA TYR A 283 -0.15 -0.53 -18.96
C TYR A 283 -0.44 -0.33 -20.44
N PRO A 284 -1.26 -1.19 -21.08
CA PRO A 284 -1.76 -2.46 -20.55
C PRO A 284 -0.62 -3.47 -20.32
N SER A 285 -0.78 -4.37 -19.33
CA SER A 285 0.23 -5.40 -19.01
C SER A 285 -0.43 -6.77 -18.89
N PRO A 286 0.10 -7.82 -19.56
CA PRO A 286 -0.38 -9.18 -19.39
C PRO A 286 0.12 -9.84 -18.10
N MET A 287 0.94 -9.15 -17.31
CA MET A 287 1.34 -9.62 -15.97
C MET A 287 0.32 -9.28 -14.90
N VAL A 288 -0.65 -8.43 -15.20
CA VAL A 288 -1.67 -7.98 -14.24
C VAL A 288 -3.02 -8.40 -14.82
N ARG A 289 -3.75 -9.26 -14.10
CA ARG A 289 -5.10 -9.61 -14.54
C ARG A 289 -6.00 -8.38 -14.42
N ASP A 290 -6.84 -8.18 -15.43
CA ASP A 290 -7.85 -7.14 -15.36
C ASP A 290 -8.88 -7.53 -14.29
N LEU A 291 -9.06 -6.64 -13.31
CA LEU A 291 -10.23 -6.67 -12.46
C LEU A 291 -11.26 -5.73 -13.09
N GLU A 292 -12.52 -6.15 -13.13
CA GLU A 292 -13.63 -5.24 -13.43
C GLU A 292 -13.62 -4.14 -12.37
N ARG A 293 -13.06 -2.99 -12.71
CA ARG A 293 -13.03 -1.84 -11.81
C ARG A 293 -14.44 -1.28 -11.73
N TYR A 294 -15.01 -1.34 -10.54
CA TYR A 294 -16.33 -0.81 -10.28
C TYR A 294 -16.29 0.73 -10.30
N ASN A 295 -16.84 1.27 -11.39
CA ASN A 295 -17.47 2.57 -11.56
C ASN A 295 -16.60 3.85 -11.56
N ASP A 296 -16.68 4.60 -12.67
CA ASP A 296 -16.25 6.00 -12.80
C ASP A 296 -17.24 7.00 -12.13
N GLY A 297 -18.10 6.49 -11.24
CA GLY A 297 -19.19 7.23 -10.61
C GLY A 297 -18.74 8.14 -9.46
N VAL A 298 -19.56 9.13 -9.11
CA VAL A 298 -19.34 9.95 -7.91
C VAL A 298 -19.80 9.18 -6.68
N VAL A 299 -18.85 8.77 -5.83
CA VAL A 299 -19.12 7.92 -4.65
C VAL A 299 -19.11 8.74 -3.35
N CYS A 300 -19.86 8.28 -2.35
CA CYS A 300 -19.88 8.83 -0.99
C CYS A 300 -18.49 8.77 -0.33
N ASN A 301 -18.02 9.80 0.37
CA ASN A 301 -16.74 9.84 1.10
C ASN A 301 -16.70 9.02 2.41
N PHE A 302 -17.34 7.85 2.44
CA PHE A 302 -17.32 6.91 3.55
C PHE A 302 -16.80 5.54 3.09
N TRP A 303 -15.73 5.02 3.71
CA TRP A 303 -15.13 3.73 3.34
C TRP A 303 -16.17 2.61 3.26
N GLY A 304 -16.12 1.81 2.20
CA GLY A 304 -17.07 0.71 1.97
C GLY A 304 -18.49 1.15 1.60
N CYS A 305 -18.74 2.44 1.35
CA CYS A 305 -20.05 2.87 0.84
C CYS A 305 -20.14 2.60 -0.67
N GLU A 306 -20.93 1.59 -1.02
CA GLU A 306 -21.21 1.16 -2.40
C GLU A 306 -22.45 1.84 -3.00
N VAL A 307 -22.93 2.93 -2.40
CA VAL A 307 -24.08 3.67 -2.97
C VAL A 307 -23.62 4.33 -4.26
N GLU A 308 -23.87 3.64 -5.36
CA GLU A 308 -23.70 4.14 -6.71
C GLU A 308 -24.82 5.12 -7.01
N MET A 309 -24.46 6.25 -7.61
CA MET A 309 -25.40 7.32 -7.89
C MET A 309 -25.40 7.58 -9.39
N GLU A 310 -26.59 7.60 -9.97
CA GLU A 310 -26.77 8.02 -11.36
C GLU A 310 -26.28 9.47 -11.51
N LEU A 311 -25.44 9.69 -12.51
CA LEU A 311 -25.04 11.04 -12.91
C LEU A 311 -26.29 11.73 -13.46
N GLY A 312 -26.66 12.87 -12.89
CA GLY A 312 -27.72 13.70 -13.43
C GLY A 312 -27.36 14.25 -14.81
N PRO A 313 -28.33 14.84 -15.53
CA PRO A 313 -28.10 15.44 -16.86
C PRO A 313 -27.00 16.51 -16.90
N ASP A 314 -26.65 17.09 -15.76
CA ASP A 314 -25.60 18.10 -15.59
C ASP A 314 -24.25 17.52 -15.13
N GLY A 315 -24.10 16.19 -15.11
CA GLY A 315 -22.90 15.50 -14.64
C GLY A 315 -22.69 15.59 -13.12
N LYS A 316 -23.67 16.09 -12.36
CA LYS A 316 -23.62 16.06 -10.90
C LYS A 316 -24.38 14.84 -10.40
N GLY A 317 -23.79 14.10 -9.46
CA GLY A 317 -24.49 13.02 -8.77
C GLY A 317 -25.74 13.57 -8.06
N ILE A 318 -26.91 13.11 -8.47
CA ILE A 318 -28.18 13.53 -7.87
C ILE A 318 -28.25 12.94 -6.46
N GLY A 319 -28.12 13.78 -5.43
CA GLY A 319 -28.46 13.41 -4.05
C GLY A 319 -27.31 13.32 -3.04
N LEU A 320 -26.05 13.56 -3.42
CA LEU A 320 -24.98 13.66 -2.42
C LEU A 320 -24.99 15.03 -1.70
N GLN A 321 -24.97 14.98 -0.37
CA GLN A 321 -24.85 16.14 0.48
C GLN A 321 -23.37 16.54 0.58
N ARG A 322 -23.00 17.67 -0.01
CA ARG A 322 -21.67 18.26 0.18
C ARG A 322 -21.47 18.70 1.63
N CYS A 323 -20.30 18.40 2.17
CA CYS A 323 -19.92 18.88 3.49
C CYS A 323 -19.89 20.41 3.51
N GLN A 324 -20.73 21.01 4.37
CA GLN A 324 -20.86 22.47 4.45
C GLN A 324 -19.59 23.16 4.98
N LYS A 325 -18.74 22.42 5.72
CA LYS A 325 -17.50 22.96 6.32
C LYS A 325 -16.36 23.02 5.30
N CYS A 326 -15.97 21.88 4.72
CA CYS A 326 -14.81 21.82 3.83
C CYS A 326 -15.17 21.97 2.35
N LYS A 327 -16.40 21.66 1.94
CA LYS A 327 -16.88 21.67 0.54
C LYS A 327 -16.12 20.72 -0.41
N GLU A 328 -15.21 19.90 0.10
CA GLU A 328 -14.36 18.97 -0.66
C GLU A 328 -14.91 17.53 -0.72
N VAL A 329 -15.83 17.17 0.18
CA VAL A 329 -16.37 15.81 0.33
C VAL A 329 -17.89 15.81 0.24
N SER A 330 -18.42 14.68 -0.19
CA SER A 330 -19.83 14.46 -0.48
C SER A 330 -20.30 13.15 0.17
N TYR A 331 -21.49 13.15 0.76
CA TYR A 331 -22.04 11.99 1.48
C TYR A 331 -23.44 11.64 1.00
N CYS A 332 -23.77 10.35 0.92
CA CYS A 332 -25.13 9.92 0.56
C CYS A 332 -26.13 10.06 1.72
N SER A 333 -25.64 10.22 2.96
CA SER A 333 -26.47 10.42 4.14
C SER A 333 -25.81 11.34 5.17
N ARG A 334 -26.62 11.93 6.05
CA ARG A 334 -26.12 12.67 7.22
C ARG A 334 -25.38 11.76 8.19
N ASP A 335 -25.77 10.49 8.27
CA ASP A 335 -25.11 9.53 9.15
C ASP A 335 -23.67 9.29 8.68
N HIS A 336 -23.43 9.06 7.39
CA HIS A 336 -22.06 8.91 6.87
C HIS A 336 -21.20 10.16 7.11
N GLN A 337 -21.81 11.35 7.02
CA GLN A 337 -21.14 12.60 7.39
C GLN A 337 -20.86 12.67 8.90
N HIS A 338 -21.80 12.20 9.74
CA HIS A 338 -21.70 12.24 11.19
C HIS A 338 -20.67 11.24 11.73
N TRP A 339 -20.60 10.02 11.19
CA TRP A 339 -19.65 8.98 11.60
C TRP A 339 -18.20 9.44 11.49
N ILE A 340 -17.87 10.19 10.44
CA ILE A 340 -16.54 10.82 10.30
C ILE A 340 -16.30 11.88 11.37
N GLY A 341 -17.34 12.61 11.80
CA GLY A 341 -17.24 13.58 12.89
C GLY A 341 -17.20 12.96 14.30
N VAL A 342 -17.87 11.83 14.54
CA VAL A 342 -17.95 11.18 15.87
C VAL A 342 -16.66 10.47 16.24
N PHE A 343 -15.97 9.85 15.28
CA PHE A 343 -14.63 9.30 15.52
C PHE A 343 -13.58 10.38 15.81
N THR A 344 -13.81 11.64 15.41
CA THR A 344 -12.91 12.76 15.75
C THR A 344 -13.12 13.34 17.15
N ASN A 345 -14.13 12.91 17.92
CA ASN A 345 -14.44 13.56 19.20
C ASN A 345 -14.80 12.67 20.41
N ALA A 346 -15.17 11.38 20.35
CA ALA A 346 -15.43 10.65 21.63
C ALA A 346 -15.56 9.11 21.65
N PHE A 347 -15.67 8.37 20.54
CA PHE A 347 -16.26 7.01 20.61
C PHE A 347 -15.41 5.83 20.08
N ALA A 348 -14.08 5.97 20.00
CA ALA A 348 -13.22 4.88 19.52
C ALA A 348 -13.07 3.68 20.50
N LYS A 349 -13.51 3.79 21.76
CA LYS A 349 -13.26 2.75 22.80
C LYS A 349 -14.42 1.79 23.09
N LEU A 350 -15.59 1.94 22.47
CA LEU A 350 -16.81 1.24 22.93
C LEU A 350 -17.70 0.57 21.87
N LEU A 351 -17.28 0.44 20.61
CA LEU A 351 -18.08 -0.33 19.63
C LEU A 351 -17.61 -1.80 19.55
N PRO A 352 -18.46 -2.78 19.91
CA PRO A 352 -18.16 -4.19 19.77
C PRO A 352 -18.03 -4.58 18.29
N SER A 353 -17.34 -5.70 18.07
CA SER A 353 -17.15 -6.49 16.84
C SER A 353 -18.38 -6.74 15.94
N PHE A 354 -19.57 -6.24 16.28
CA PHE A 354 -20.84 -6.58 15.64
C PHE A 354 -21.03 -5.92 14.26
N LEU A 355 -20.49 -4.72 14.03
CA LEU A 355 -20.51 -4.09 12.68
C LEU A 355 -19.36 -4.59 11.78
N ARG A 356 -18.34 -5.26 12.32
CA ARG A 356 -17.18 -5.77 11.54
C ARG A 356 -17.50 -7.04 10.74
N ASN A 357 -18.55 -7.79 11.11
CA ASN A 357 -18.93 -9.03 10.42
C ASN A 357 -19.88 -8.82 9.22
N VAL A 358 -20.48 -7.64 9.05
CA VAL A 358 -21.38 -7.37 7.93
C VAL A 358 -20.63 -7.08 6.63
N TYR A 359 -19.34 -6.71 6.71
CA TYR A 359 -18.50 -6.32 5.56
C TYR A 359 -17.46 -7.38 5.17
N ARG A 360 -17.74 -8.67 5.42
CA ARG A 360 -16.83 -9.80 5.15
C ARG A 360 -17.28 -10.75 4.03
N HIS A 361 -18.20 -10.33 3.17
CA HIS A 361 -18.63 -11.12 2.01
C HIS A 361 -18.39 -10.37 0.72
#